data_AF-A0A1G8UEX3-F1
#
_entry.id   AF-A0A1G8UEX3-F1
#
_cell.length_a   1.000
_cell.length_b   1.000
_cell.length_c   1.000
_cell.angle_alpha   90.00
_cell.angle_beta   90.00
_cell.angle_gamma   90.00
#
_symmetry.space_group_name_H-M   'P 1'
#
loop_
_entity.id
_entity.type
_entity.pdbx_description
1 polymer ?
#
loop_
_entity_poly.entity_id
_entity_poly.type
_entity_poly.pdbx_seq_one_letter_code
_entity_poly.pdbx_strand_id
1 'polypeptide(L)'
;MKPFQVLATKPWEQGGQVLPTIRRSSAGSVGLWVTLVVITSLFFLFMLSSVMRSQSPDWQSLTEQPWQPLFDLKPLWINTLVLLASSMTMQLAYLKKHQNEGRWALMVALVLALGFMGGQWSVWQSFAEAGFGLTSGPSAGFYYLLTGLHAVHLLAALLVVVWLLPQLWQNHRGQGQLRLLTRYWHYLFGLWCVLFALVSQPPGRYETLAALCGIAVN
;
A
#
# COMPACT_ATOMS: atom_id res chain seq x y z
N MET A 1 -1.98 56.65 19.17
CA MET A 1 -3.01 55.86 18.47
C MET A 1 -4.19 55.70 19.41
N LYS A 2 -5.42 56.08 19.02
CA LYS A 2 -6.57 56.17 19.92
C LYS A 2 -7.28 54.80 20.03
N PRO A 3 -7.22 54.09 21.17
CA PRO A 3 -7.79 52.74 21.30
C PRO A 3 -9.32 52.71 21.09
N PHE A 4 -10.00 53.80 21.43
CA PHE A 4 -11.44 53.95 21.22
C PHE A 4 -11.85 53.98 19.73
N GLN A 5 -10.96 54.36 18.82
CA GLN A 5 -11.28 54.35 17.38
C GLN A 5 -11.33 52.93 16.81
N VAL A 6 -10.59 51.98 17.36
CA VAL A 6 -10.60 50.58 16.91
C VAL A 6 -11.93 49.91 17.26
N LEU A 7 -12.49 50.19 18.44
CA LEU A 7 -13.79 49.67 18.87
C LEU A 7 -14.96 50.28 18.11
N ALA A 8 -14.80 51.49 17.58
CA ALA A 8 -15.80 52.16 16.75
C ALA A 8 -15.77 51.69 15.29
N THR A 9 -14.74 50.94 14.86
CA THR A 9 -14.77 50.30 13.55
C THR A 9 -15.79 49.16 13.58
N LYS A 10 -16.73 49.17 12.64
CA LYS A 10 -17.69 48.10 12.42
C LYS A 10 -17.19 47.23 11.26
N PRO A 11 -16.29 46.26 11.49
CA PRO A 11 -15.71 45.44 10.42
C PRO A 11 -16.75 44.62 9.65
N TRP A 12 -17.96 44.47 10.17
CA TRP A 12 -19.09 43.83 9.49
C TRP A 12 -19.83 44.74 8.50
N GLU A 13 -19.65 46.07 8.56
CA GLU A 13 -20.15 47.01 7.54
C GLU A 13 -19.18 47.14 6.35
N GLN A 14 -17.91 46.78 6.55
CA GLN A 14 -16.96 46.54 5.46
C GLN A 14 -17.29 45.16 4.88
N GLY A 15 -18.01 45.16 3.74
CA GLY A 15 -18.57 43.98 3.08
C GLY A 15 -17.79 42.70 3.35
N GLY A 16 -18.50 41.69 3.90
CA GLY A 16 -17.94 40.51 4.52
C GLY A 16 -16.67 40.02 3.82
N GLN A 17 -15.60 39.86 4.60
CA GLN A 17 -14.35 39.30 4.10
C GLN A 17 -14.70 38.05 3.29
N VAL A 18 -14.18 37.97 2.06
CA VAL A 18 -14.29 36.75 1.25
C VAL A 18 -13.65 35.66 2.09
N LEU A 19 -14.49 34.91 2.82
CA LEU A 19 -14.03 33.80 3.64
C LEU A 19 -13.21 32.92 2.70
N PRO A 20 -12.01 32.48 3.08
CA PRO A 20 -11.25 31.57 2.25
C PRO A 20 -12.19 30.44 1.89
N THR A 21 -12.44 30.27 0.59
CA THR A 21 -13.35 29.23 0.11
C THR A 21 -12.75 27.92 0.57
N ILE A 22 -13.27 27.35 1.67
CA ILE A 22 -12.81 26.07 2.17
C ILE A 22 -13.12 25.09 1.06
N ARG A 23 -12.08 24.68 0.34
CA ARG A 23 -12.16 23.73 -0.74
C ARG A 23 -12.63 22.42 -0.13
N ARG A 24 -13.95 22.19 -0.15
CA ARG A 24 -14.54 20.95 0.35
C ARG A 24 -13.87 19.79 -0.39
N SER A 25 -13.33 18.84 0.37
CA SER A 25 -12.82 17.61 -0.22
C SER A 25 -13.97 16.94 -0.98
N SER A 26 -13.70 16.50 -2.20
CA SER A 26 -14.70 15.74 -2.96
C SER A 26 -15.10 14.50 -2.15
N ALA A 27 -16.39 14.14 -2.13
CA ALA A 27 -16.88 12.96 -1.39
C ALA A 27 -16.03 11.69 -1.64
N GLY A 28 -15.62 11.45 -2.89
CA GLY A 28 -14.74 10.32 -3.25
C GLY A 28 -13.35 10.36 -2.61
N SER A 29 -12.81 11.55 -2.31
CA SER A 29 -11.53 11.68 -1.59
C SER A 29 -11.68 11.36 -0.11
N VAL A 30 -12.82 11.68 0.51
CA VAL A 30 -13.11 11.31 1.90
C VAL A 30 -13.29 9.80 2.00
N GLY A 31 -14.09 9.22 1.11
CA GLY A 31 -14.28 7.76 1.04
C GLY A 31 -12.96 7.00 0.85
N LEU A 32 -12.07 7.51 -0.02
CA LEU A 32 -10.73 6.94 -0.18
C LEU A 32 -9.95 7.01 1.15
N TRP A 33 -9.86 8.16 1.81
CA TRP A 33 -9.11 8.29 3.06
C TRP A 33 -9.62 7.36 4.16
N VAL A 34 -10.94 7.26 4.33
CA VAL A 34 -11.54 6.32 5.29
C VAL A 34 -11.14 4.89 4.95
N THR A 35 -11.23 4.51 3.67
CA THR A 35 -10.82 3.18 3.20
C THR A 35 -9.34 2.91 3.51
N LEU A 36 -8.45 3.88 3.23
CA LEU A 36 -7.02 3.77 3.53
C LEU A 36 -6.74 3.58 5.03
N VAL A 37 -7.45 4.30 5.89
CA VAL A 37 -7.32 4.16 7.36
C VAL A 37 -7.77 2.78 7.81
N VAL A 38 -8.90 2.28 7.30
CA VAL A 38 -9.42 0.94 7.64
C VAL A 38 -8.44 -0.14 7.20
N ILE A 39 -7.95 -0.09 5.97
CA ILE A 39 -6.96 -1.06 5.46
C ILE A 39 -5.68 -0.99 6.30
N THR A 40 -5.19 0.22 6.60
CA THR A 40 -3.99 0.39 7.42
C THR A 40 -4.16 -0.23 8.80
N SER A 41 -5.30 0.03 9.47
CA SER A 41 -5.61 -0.56 10.77
C SER A 41 -5.64 -2.09 10.72
N LEU A 42 -6.30 -2.65 9.70
CA LEU A 42 -6.38 -4.10 9.48
C LEU A 42 -4.99 -4.74 9.34
N PHE A 43 -4.16 -4.20 8.44
CA PHE A 43 -2.80 -4.71 8.24
C PHE A 43 -1.93 -4.52 9.49
N PHE A 44 -2.04 -3.37 10.16
CA PHE A 44 -1.28 -3.08 11.37
C PHE A 44 -1.56 -4.10 12.47
N LEU A 45 -2.83 -4.46 12.69
CA LEU A 45 -3.21 -5.45 13.70
C LEU A 45 -2.66 -6.84 13.37
N PHE A 46 -2.71 -7.28 12.11
CA PHE A 46 -2.13 -8.57 11.71
C PHE A 46 -0.61 -8.58 11.78
N MET A 47 0.05 -7.48 11.38
CA MET A 47 1.50 -7.33 11.53
C MET A 47 1.89 -7.38 13.02
N LEU A 48 1.21 -6.64 13.88
CA LEU A 48 1.47 -6.66 15.32
C LEU A 48 1.27 -8.07 15.90
N SER A 49 0.19 -8.75 15.52
CA SER A 49 -0.06 -10.13 15.94
C SER A 49 1.05 -11.08 15.48
N SER A 50 1.56 -10.92 14.26
CA SER A 50 2.67 -11.73 13.75
C SER A 50 3.96 -11.51 14.54
N VAL A 51 4.27 -10.25 14.91
CA VAL A 51 5.45 -9.90 15.73
C VAL A 51 5.30 -10.41 17.17
N MET A 52 4.10 -10.33 17.76
CA MET A 52 3.89 -10.90 19.09
C MET A 52 4.05 -12.42 19.07
N ARG A 53 3.57 -13.09 18.02
CA ARG A 53 3.73 -14.54 17.86
C ARG A 53 5.17 -14.92 17.56
N SER A 54 5.98 -14.07 16.94
CA SER A 54 7.39 -14.40 16.68
C SER A 54 8.25 -14.58 17.93
N GLN A 55 7.77 -14.10 19.09
CA GLN A 55 8.46 -14.26 20.38
C GLN A 55 8.23 -15.63 21.03
N SER A 56 7.47 -16.51 20.39
CA SER A 56 7.15 -17.83 20.93
C SER A 56 8.17 -18.90 20.50
N PRO A 57 8.46 -19.93 21.33
CA PRO A 57 9.52 -20.91 21.05
C PRO A 57 9.28 -21.78 19.81
N ASP A 58 8.02 -21.91 19.38
CA ASP A 58 7.60 -22.66 18.20
C ASP A 58 7.67 -21.83 16.90
N TRP A 59 8.08 -20.56 16.97
CA TRP A 59 8.25 -19.73 15.79
C TRP A 59 9.50 -20.14 15.00
N GLN A 60 9.29 -20.61 13.78
CA GLN A 60 10.37 -20.87 12.83
C GLN A 60 10.38 -19.77 11.78
N SER A 61 11.45 -18.97 11.75
CA SER A 61 11.65 -18.01 10.67
C SER A 61 11.75 -18.73 9.33
N LEU A 62 11.31 -18.08 8.25
CA LEU A 62 11.36 -18.63 6.89
C LEU A 62 12.66 -18.28 6.15
N THR A 63 13.55 -17.52 6.79
CA THR A 63 14.75 -16.92 6.19
C THR A 63 16.09 -17.50 6.71
N GLU A 64 16.06 -18.37 7.72
CA GLU A 64 17.25 -18.81 8.45
C GLU A 64 18.01 -19.95 7.75
N GLN A 65 17.28 -20.93 7.23
CA GLN A 65 17.88 -22.19 6.79
C GLN A 65 17.91 -22.31 5.26
N PRO A 66 18.94 -22.92 4.66
CA PRO A 66 19.05 -23.00 3.19
C PRO A 66 17.90 -23.73 2.48
N TRP A 67 17.22 -24.65 3.18
CA TRP A 67 16.05 -25.36 2.66
C TRP A 67 14.74 -24.58 2.83
N GLN A 68 14.76 -23.44 3.52
CA GLN A 68 13.58 -22.61 3.68
C GLN A 68 13.36 -21.75 2.44
N PRO A 69 12.11 -21.56 2.05
CA PRO A 69 11.77 -21.01 0.74
C PRO A 69 11.99 -19.50 0.64
N LEU A 70 12.28 -18.82 1.76
CA LEU A 70 12.57 -17.39 1.82
C LEU A 70 14.06 -17.08 1.99
N PHE A 71 14.92 -18.10 1.92
CA PHE A 71 16.39 -17.93 1.97
C PHE A 71 16.92 -17.17 0.75
N ASP A 72 16.45 -17.50 -0.46
CA ASP A 72 16.72 -16.70 -1.67
C ASP A 72 15.58 -15.70 -1.89
N LEU A 73 15.84 -14.42 -1.57
CA LEU A 73 14.88 -13.33 -1.73
C LEU A 73 14.75 -12.82 -3.17
N LYS A 74 15.54 -13.32 -4.13
CA LYS A 74 15.51 -12.84 -5.53
C LYS A 74 14.11 -12.87 -6.14
N PRO A 75 13.29 -13.94 -6.02
CA PRO A 75 11.96 -13.97 -6.62
C PRO A 75 11.06 -12.86 -6.06
N LEU A 76 11.14 -12.59 -4.75
CA LEU A 76 10.37 -11.51 -4.12
C LEU A 76 10.85 -10.12 -4.56
N TRP A 77 12.15 -9.92 -4.73
CA TRP A 77 12.71 -8.67 -5.26
C TRP A 77 12.27 -8.42 -6.70
N ILE A 78 12.36 -9.42 -7.57
CA ILE A 78 11.89 -9.33 -8.96
C ILE A 78 10.40 -8.97 -8.96
N ASN A 79 9.58 -9.65 -8.15
CA ASN A 79 8.16 -9.37 -8.06
C ASN A 79 7.87 -7.93 -7.58
N THR A 80 8.64 -7.46 -6.59
CA THR A 80 8.52 -6.11 -6.05
C THR A 80 8.92 -5.04 -7.08
N LEU A 81 9.94 -5.30 -7.91
CA LEU A 81 10.33 -4.41 -9.01
C LEU A 81 9.23 -4.32 -10.08
N VAL A 82 8.54 -5.43 -10.37
CA VAL A 82 7.38 -5.44 -11.27
C VAL A 82 6.25 -4.57 -10.71
N LEU A 83 5.96 -4.66 -9.40
CA LEU A 83 4.95 -3.83 -8.76
C LEU A 83 5.35 -2.34 -8.71
N LEU A 84 6.64 -2.04 -8.49
CA LEU A 84 7.19 -0.68 -8.57
C LEU A 84 7.00 -0.11 -9.99
N ALA A 85 7.32 -0.89 -11.02
CA ALA A 85 7.11 -0.49 -12.41
C ALA A 85 5.61 -0.25 -12.71
N SER A 86 4.71 -1.08 -12.16
CA SER A 86 3.25 -0.86 -12.24
C SER A 86 2.84 0.48 -11.60
N SER A 87 3.37 0.79 -10.42
CA SER A 87 3.12 2.06 -9.73
C SER A 87 3.63 3.27 -10.53
N MET A 88 4.84 3.19 -11.09
CA MET A 88 5.41 4.26 -11.93
C MET A 88 4.59 4.48 -13.21
N THR A 89 4.17 3.40 -13.88
CA THR A 89 3.36 3.47 -15.10
C THR A 89 1.95 3.99 -14.82
N MET A 90 1.36 3.66 -13.66
CA MET A 90 0.12 4.27 -13.19
C MET A 90 0.26 5.79 -12.97
N GLN A 91 1.38 6.24 -12.41
CA GLN A 91 1.67 7.66 -12.27
C GLN A 91 1.80 8.34 -13.65
N LEU A 92 2.47 7.70 -14.61
CA LEU A 92 2.57 8.21 -15.99
C LEU A 92 1.18 8.31 -16.65
N ALA A 93 0.29 7.34 -16.42
CA ALA A 93 -1.09 7.39 -16.91
C ALA A 93 -1.83 8.62 -16.38
N TYR A 94 -1.63 8.98 -15.11
CA TYR A 94 -2.20 10.18 -14.51
C TYR A 94 -1.60 11.48 -15.07
N LEU A 95 -0.28 11.54 -15.25
CA LEU A 95 0.41 12.72 -15.81
C LEU A 95 0.01 12.97 -17.26
N LYS A 96 -0.12 11.91 -18.05
CA LYS A 96 -0.50 11.94 -19.48
C LYS A 96 -2.00 11.72 -19.71
N LYS A 97 -2.85 12.00 -18.72
CA LYS A 97 -4.31 11.74 -18.76
C LYS A 97 -5.07 12.40 -19.92
N HIS A 98 -4.50 13.45 -20.53
CA HIS A 98 -5.09 14.16 -21.68
C HIS A 98 -4.57 13.63 -23.03
N GLN A 99 -3.64 12.68 -23.02
CA GLN A 99 -2.96 12.16 -24.20
C GLN A 99 -3.30 10.68 -24.36
N ASN A 100 -3.22 10.17 -25.60
CA ASN A 100 -3.46 8.74 -25.87
C ASN A 100 -2.41 7.85 -25.16
N GLU A 101 -1.21 8.38 -24.96
CA GLU A 101 -0.13 7.74 -24.20
C GLU A 101 -0.53 7.41 -22.76
N GLY A 102 -1.42 8.20 -22.15
CA GLY A 102 -1.94 7.91 -20.80
C GLY A 102 -2.81 6.64 -20.75
N ARG A 103 -3.52 6.32 -21.83
CA ARG A 103 -4.28 5.05 -21.96
C ARG A 103 -3.33 3.88 -22.00
N TRP A 104 -2.31 3.95 -22.84
CA TRP A 104 -1.29 2.91 -22.96
C TRP A 104 -0.53 2.71 -21.64
N ALA A 105 -0.13 3.79 -20.97
CA ALA A 105 0.51 3.71 -19.66
C ALA A 105 -0.38 3.01 -18.62
N LEU A 106 -1.70 3.25 -18.64
CA LEU A 106 -2.62 2.54 -17.74
C LEU A 106 -2.67 1.04 -18.07
N MET A 107 -2.78 0.66 -19.35
CA MET A 107 -2.80 -0.74 -19.74
C MET A 107 -1.51 -1.46 -19.31
N VAL A 108 -0.36 -0.82 -19.50
CA VAL A 108 0.92 -1.34 -19.02
C VAL A 108 0.92 -1.52 -17.51
N ALA A 109 0.41 -0.54 -16.75
CA ALA A 109 0.29 -0.65 -15.30
C ALA A 109 -0.57 -1.85 -14.86
N LEU A 110 -1.67 -2.10 -15.56
CA LEU A 110 -2.55 -3.26 -15.31
C LEU A 110 -1.87 -4.58 -15.62
N VAL A 111 -1.18 -4.69 -16.76
CA VAL A 111 -0.44 -5.89 -17.14
C VAL A 111 0.68 -6.17 -16.14
N LEU A 112 1.41 -5.15 -15.68
CA LEU A 112 2.43 -5.32 -14.65
C LEU A 112 1.84 -5.76 -13.31
N ALA A 113 0.68 -5.24 -12.90
CA ALA A 113 0.01 -5.70 -11.69
C ALA A 113 -0.49 -7.15 -11.78
N LEU A 114 -0.95 -7.58 -12.96
CA LEU A 114 -1.24 -9.00 -13.23
C LEU A 114 0.03 -9.85 -13.20
N GLY A 115 1.14 -9.34 -13.73
CA GLY A 115 2.45 -9.96 -13.62
C GLY A 115 2.87 -10.14 -12.16
N PHE A 116 2.62 -9.15 -11.31
CA PHE A 116 2.85 -9.26 -9.88
C PHE A 116 1.99 -10.37 -9.23
N MET A 117 0.72 -10.45 -9.61
CA MET A 117 -0.19 -11.50 -9.11
C MET A 117 0.31 -12.90 -9.51
N GLY A 118 0.73 -13.08 -10.76
CA GLY A 118 1.31 -14.33 -11.24
C GLY A 118 2.64 -14.68 -10.56
N GLY A 119 3.51 -13.69 -10.35
CA GLY A 119 4.75 -13.86 -9.58
C GLY A 119 4.48 -14.28 -8.14
N GLN A 120 3.49 -13.65 -7.49
CA GLN A 120 3.11 -13.98 -6.11
C GLN A 120 2.53 -15.39 -6.01
N TRP A 121 1.71 -15.79 -6.99
CA TRP A 121 1.19 -17.15 -7.09
C TRP A 121 2.32 -18.18 -7.25
N SER A 122 3.30 -17.90 -8.10
CA SER A 122 4.48 -18.77 -8.26
C SER A 122 5.27 -18.92 -6.96
N VAL A 123 5.45 -17.84 -6.19
CA VAL A 123 6.11 -17.89 -4.88
C VAL A 123 5.32 -18.76 -3.91
N TRP A 124 3.99 -18.59 -3.84
CA TRP A 124 3.13 -19.42 -3.01
C TRP A 124 3.17 -20.90 -3.38
N GLN A 125 3.26 -21.22 -4.67
CA GLN A 125 3.38 -22.59 -5.12
C GLN A 125 4.72 -23.21 -4.71
N SER A 126 5.83 -22.49 -4.90
CA SER A 126 7.16 -22.93 -4.45
C SER A 126 7.21 -23.17 -2.93
N PHE A 127 6.53 -22.33 -2.15
CA PHE A 127 6.39 -22.52 -0.69
C PHE A 127 5.61 -23.79 -0.34
N ALA A 128 4.48 -24.03 -1.02
CA ALA A 128 3.66 -25.21 -0.80
C ALA A 128 4.39 -26.50 -1.17
N GLU A 129 5.13 -26.50 -2.29
CA GLU A 129 5.97 -27.63 -2.73
C GLU A 129 7.13 -27.91 -1.76
N ALA A 130 7.69 -26.87 -1.13
CA ALA A 130 8.70 -27.00 -0.08
C ALA A 130 8.13 -27.47 1.28
N GLY A 131 6.82 -27.75 1.37
CA GLY A 131 6.17 -28.19 2.61
C GLY A 131 5.78 -27.06 3.56
N PHE A 132 5.96 -25.80 3.18
CA PHE A 132 5.56 -24.62 3.94
C PHE A 132 4.22 -24.07 3.44
N GLY A 133 3.14 -24.81 3.68
CA GLY A 133 1.78 -24.37 3.40
C GLY A 133 1.17 -23.53 4.53
N LEU A 134 -0.11 -23.16 4.35
CA LEU A 134 -0.87 -22.34 5.30
C LEU A 134 -0.94 -22.94 6.72
N THR A 135 -0.91 -24.27 6.83
CA THR A 135 -1.03 -25.01 8.09
C THR A 135 0.30 -25.55 8.63
N SER A 136 1.42 -25.30 7.93
CA SER A 136 2.72 -25.87 8.30
C SER A 136 3.34 -25.23 9.55
N GLY A 137 2.90 -24.02 9.91
CA GLY A 137 3.34 -23.35 11.13
C GLY A 137 2.84 -21.90 11.21
N PRO A 138 2.93 -21.26 12.39
CA PRO A 138 2.45 -19.90 12.58
C PRO A 138 3.08 -18.87 11.63
N SER A 139 4.38 -18.99 11.35
CA SER A 139 5.11 -18.06 10.47
C SER A 139 4.64 -18.12 9.03
N ALA A 140 4.53 -19.33 8.46
CA ALA A 140 3.95 -19.55 7.14
C ALA A 140 2.49 -19.05 7.09
N GLY A 141 1.69 -19.36 8.12
CA GLY A 141 0.31 -18.89 8.24
C GLY A 141 0.18 -17.37 8.14
N PHE A 142 0.97 -16.61 8.91
CA PHE A 142 0.97 -15.14 8.84
C PHE A 142 1.48 -14.62 7.50
N TYR A 143 2.50 -15.25 6.90
CA TYR A 143 2.99 -14.88 5.57
C TYR A 143 1.88 -14.99 4.51
N TYR A 144 1.20 -16.13 4.43
CA TYR A 144 0.09 -16.33 3.50
C TYR A 144 -1.10 -15.41 3.79
N LEU A 145 -1.42 -15.18 5.07
CA LEU A 145 -2.50 -14.29 5.47
C LEU A 145 -2.23 -12.84 5.01
N LEU A 146 -1.05 -12.30 5.33
CA LEU A 146 -0.70 -10.91 5.01
C LEU A 146 -0.52 -10.70 3.51
N THR A 147 0.19 -11.59 2.82
CA THR A 147 0.39 -11.49 1.36
C THR A 147 -0.90 -11.77 0.59
N GLY A 148 -1.73 -12.71 1.07
CA GLY A 148 -3.04 -13.01 0.50
C GLY A 148 -4.01 -11.85 0.66
N LEU A 149 -4.05 -11.22 1.85
CA LEU A 149 -4.85 -10.02 2.07
C LEU A 149 -4.43 -8.89 1.14
N HIS A 150 -3.13 -8.69 0.92
CA HIS A 150 -2.63 -7.70 -0.05
C HIS A 150 -3.10 -8.03 -1.46
N ALA A 151 -2.95 -9.28 -1.89
CA ALA A 151 -3.39 -9.75 -3.20
C ALA A 151 -4.88 -9.50 -3.43
N VAL A 152 -5.74 -9.74 -2.42
CA VAL A 152 -7.18 -9.42 -2.50
C VAL A 152 -7.42 -7.93 -2.70
N HIS A 153 -6.72 -7.06 -1.98
CA HIS A 153 -6.86 -5.61 -2.14
C HIS A 153 -6.38 -5.13 -3.51
N LEU A 154 -5.31 -5.72 -4.04
CA LEU A 154 -4.81 -5.43 -5.38
C LEU A 154 -5.78 -5.93 -6.46
N LEU A 155 -6.35 -7.12 -6.30
CA LEU A 155 -7.38 -7.66 -7.19
C LEU A 155 -8.62 -6.77 -7.21
N ALA A 156 -9.10 -6.33 -6.04
CA ALA A 156 -10.21 -5.39 -5.92
C ALA A 156 -9.88 -4.05 -6.63
N ALA A 157 -8.65 -3.54 -6.48
CA ALA A 157 -8.20 -2.35 -7.21
C ALA A 157 -8.28 -2.57 -8.73
N LEU A 158 -7.81 -3.73 -9.20
CA LEU A 158 -7.79 -4.10 -10.60
C LEU A 158 -9.22 -4.11 -11.19
N LEU A 159 -10.16 -4.75 -10.49
CA LEU A 159 -11.56 -4.81 -10.88
C LEU A 159 -12.19 -3.42 -10.97
N VAL A 160 -11.90 -2.54 -10.01
CA VAL A 160 -12.39 -1.16 -10.01
C VAL A 160 -11.82 -0.37 -11.20
N VAL A 161 -10.53 -0.52 -11.53
CA VAL A 161 -9.95 0.14 -12.71
C VAL A 161 -10.59 -0.36 -14.01
N VAL A 162 -10.76 -1.67 -14.15
CA VAL A 162 -11.38 -2.28 -15.35
C VAL A 162 -12.83 -1.82 -15.51
N TRP A 163 -13.58 -1.73 -14.42
CA TRP A 163 -14.97 -1.26 -14.45
C TRP A 163 -15.07 0.23 -14.81
N LEU A 164 -14.14 1.05 -14.33
CA LEU A 164 -14.12 2.48 -14.61
C LEU A 164 -13.45 2.83 -15.94
N LEU A 165 -12.74 1.90 -16.58
CA LEU A 165 -11.97 2.09 -17.82
C LEU A 165 -12.74 2.88 -18.89
N PRO A 166 -14.02 2.58 -19.21
CA PRO A 166 -14.75 3.31 -20.24
C PRO A 166 -14.91 4.81 -19.90
N GLN A 167 -15.07 5.14 -18.61
CA GLN A 167 -15.43 6.47 -18.12
C GLN A 167 -14.21 7.38 -17.91
N LEU A 168 -13.03 6.80 -17.69
CA LEU A 168 -11.81 7.53 -17.32
C LEU A 168 -11.38 8.56 -18.38
N TRP A 169 -11.75 8.38 -19.66
CA TRP A 169 -11.38 9.29 -20.76
C TRP A 169 -12.52 10.07 -21.40
N GLN A 170 -13.76 9.91 -20.93
CA GLN A 170 -14.90 10.58 -21.57
C GLN A 170 -15.11 12.01 -21.06
N ASN A 171 -14.79 12.28 -19.78
CA ASN A 171 -15.16 13.55 -19.13
C ASN A 171 -14.19 13.97 -18.01
N HIS A 172 -14.29 15.22 -17.56
CA HIS A 172 -13.55 15.76 -16.41
C HIS A 172 -13.73 14.92 -15.12
N ARG A 173 -14.87 14.24 -14.96
CA ARG A 173 -15.12 13.29 -13.86
C ARG A 173 -14.14 12.11 -13.87
N GLY A 174 -13.79 11.59 -15.05
CA GLY A 174 -12.83 10.50 -15.23
C GLY A 174 -11.42 10.87 -14.74
N GLN A 175 -11.01 12.13 -14.90
CA GLN A 175 -9.73 12.61 -14.37
C GLN A 175 -9.68 12.64 -12.84
N GLY A 176 -10.82 12.93 -12.20
CA GLY A 176 -10.96 12.85 -10.74
C GLY A 176 -10.84 11.42 -10.24
N GLN A 177 -11.52 10.48 -10.91
CA GLN A 177 -11.44 9.05 -10.62
C GLN A 177 -10.02 8.52 -10.81
N LEU A 178 -9.35 8.87 -11.93
CA LEU A 178 -7.97 8.46 -12.20
C LEU A 178 -7.00 8.94 -11.12
N ARG A 179 -7.20 10.16 -10.59
CA ARG A 179 -6.40 10.67 -9.46
C ARG A 179 -6.57 9.83 -8.20
N LEU A 180 -7.81 9.45 -7.87
CA LEU A 180 -8.11 8.63 -6.69
C LEU A 180 -7.53 7.21 -6.85
N LEU A 181 -7.72 6.61 -8.03
CA LEU A 181 -7.13 5.31 -8.40
C LEU A 181 -5.61 5.32 -8.27
N THR A 182 -4.95 6.34 -8.83
CA THR A 182 -3.48 6.48 -8.76
C THR A 182 -2.99 6.55 -7.31
N ARG A 183 -3.69 7.31 -6.45
CA ARG A 183 -3.36 7.38 -5.01
C ARG A 183 -3.52 6.03 -4.32
N TYR A 184 -4.62 5.33 -4.57
CA TYR A 184 -4.86 4.01 -4.01
C TYR A 184 -3.80 2.99 -4.48
N TRP A 185 -3.40 3.06 -5.75
CA TRP A 185 -2.35 2.19 -6.31
C TRP A 185 -1.00 2.40 -5.63
N HIS A 186 -0.59 3.65 -5.44
CA HIS A 186 0.64 3.99 -4.72
C HIS A 186 0.58 3.57 -3.26
N TYR A 187 -0.59 3.68 -2.63
CA TYR A 187 -0.79 3.18 -1.27
C TYR A 187 -0.58 1.66 -1.20
N LEU A 188 -1.13 0.87 -2.12
CA LEU A 188 -0.93 -0.59 -2.15
C LEU A 188 0.54 -0.97 -2.38
N PHE A 189 1.27 -0.19 -3.20
CA PHE A 189 2.71 -0.37 -3.35
C PHE A 189 3.46 -0.04 -2.06
N GLY A 190 3.17 1.09 -1.40
CA GLY A 190 3.77 1.45 -0.12
C GLY A 190 3.49 0.41 0.97
N LEU A 191 2.26 -0.11 1.02
CA LEU A 191 1.87 -1.18 1.92
C LEU A 191 2.64 -2.47 1.63
N TRP A 192 2.84 -2.82 0.35
CA TRP A 192 3.68 -3.95 -0.04
C TRP A 192 5.12 -3.78 0.44
N CYS A 193 5.71 -2.58 0.32
CA CYS A 193 7.06 -2.33 0.81
C CYS A 193 7.19 -2.58 2.32
N VAL A 194 6.17 -2.21 3.11
CA VAL A 194 6.14 -2.51 4.55
C VAL A 194 6.05 -4.02 4.80
N LEU A 195 5.20 -4.73 4.06
CA LEU A 195 5.09 -6.19 4.15
C LEU A 195 6.38 -6.89 3.76
N PHE A 196 6.96 -6.50 2.62
CA PHE A 196 8.24 -7.00 2.14
C PHE A 196 9.33 -6.75 3.18
N ALA A 197 9.38 -5.56 3.78
CA ALA A 197 10.32 -5.27 4.86
C ALA A 197 10.09 -6.20 6.07
N LEU A 198 8.85 -6.40 6.53
CA LEU A 198 8.56 -7.30 7.66
C LEU A 198 8.99 -8.75 7.38
N VAL A 199 8.71 -9.23 6.17
CA VAL A 199 8.91 -10.62 5.75
C VAL A 199 10.37 -10.92 5.38
N SER A 200 11.11 -9.93 4.87
CA SER A 200 12.51 -10.09 4.47
C SER A 200 13.53 -9.93 5.61
N GLN A 201 13.08 -9.58 6.81
CA GLN A 201 13.98 -9.37 7.95
C GLN A 201 14.50 -10.71 8.49
N PRO A 202 15.82 -10.91 8.58
CA PRO A 202 16.40 -12.00 9.34
C PRO A 202 16.30 -11.74 10.84
N PRO A 203 16.23 -12.77 11.69
CA PRO A 203 16.17 -12.64 13.15
C PRO A 203 17.24 -11.71 13.75
N GLY A 204 18.47 -11.77 13.21
CA GLY A 204 19.60 -10.98 13.71
C GLY A 204 19.45 -9.47 13.58
N ARG A 205 18.54 -8.95 12.73
CA ARG A 205 18.28 -7.50 12.68
C ARG A 205 17.44 -7.00 13.85
N TYR A 206 16.57 -7.84 14.41
CA TYR A 206 15.82 -7.49 15.62
C TYR A 206 16.75 -7.38 16.82
N GLU A 207 17.81 -8.21 16.90
CA GLU A 207 18.86 -8.10 17.91
C GLU A 207 19.68 -6.82 17.78
N THR A 208 20.02 -6.39 16.55
CA THR A 208 20.74 -5.11 16.37
C THR A 208 19.90 -3.89 16.74
N LEU A 209 18.58 -3.92 16.47
CA LEU A 209 17.64 -2.87 16.87
C LEU A 209 17.35 -2.90 18.38
N ALA A 210 17.23 -4.09 18.98
CA ALA A 210 17.09 -4.26 20.42
C ALA A 210 18.35 -3.83 21.18
N ALA A 211 19.54 -4.15 20.67
CA ALA A 211 20.82 -3.69 21.20
C ALA A 211 21.02 -2.17 21.08
N LEU A 212 20.58 -1.56 19.97
CA LEU A 212 20.53 -0.10 19.80
C LEU A 212 19.55 0.58 20.78
N CYS A 213 18.45 -0.10 21.13
CA CYS A 213 17.48 0.34 22.13
C CYS A 213 17.84 -0.09 23.57
N GLY A 214 19.00 -0.72 23.78
CA GLY A 214 19.52 -1.09 25.11
C GLY A 214 18.89 -2.32 25.77
N ILE A 215 18.06 -3.09 25.05
CA ILE A 215 17.51 -4.36 25.54
C ILE A 215 18.45 -5.46 25.08
N ALA A 216 19.51 -5.69 25.87
CA ALA A 216 20.31 -6.89 25.73
C ALA A 216 19.47 -8.09 26.20
N VAL A 217 19.03 -8.92 25.26
CA VAL A 217 18.52 -10.25 25.58
C VAL A 217 19.76 -11.10 25.87
N ASN A 218 19.94 -11.46 27.14
CA ASN A 218 20.97 -12.40 27.59
C ASN A 218 20.37 -13.80 27.70
#